data_AF-A0A971FNY2-F1
#
_entry.id   AF-A0A971FNY2-F1
#
_cell.length_a   1.000
_cell.length_b   1.000
_cell.length_c   1.000
_cell.angle_alpha   90.00
_cell.angle_beta   90.00
_cell.angle_gamma   90.00
#
_symmetry.space_group_name_H-M   'P 1'
#
loop_
_entity.id
_entity.type
_entity.pdbx_description
1 polymer ?
#
loop_
_entity_poly.entity_id
_entity_poly.type
_entity_poly.pdbx_seq_one_letter_code
_entity_poly.pdbx_strand_id
1 'polypeptide(L)'
;NRSDFLLLPGVELDVFVSAAEAYCHHVVGLGIPGKNRFKQGEKIVYSDQATIADLVQLLRENGNICIYAHPNWSHAFPESLLDIPGLCAVEIYNNTCEVGHCAGFSEAWVDRLLYGQKRIFSVASDDTHKTTRDAGGGFISVKAKSFTQEAIIESLLSGSFFASEGPLIESFYIEDQKAYLTCSPCKRVGFLNDRRPRSAVNDPTGSLTEASIALEGSERYVRAVCIDQLGRKAWSQPIWL
;
A
#
# COMPACT_ATOMS: atom_id res chain seq x y z
N ASN A 1 -15.00 -13.50 17.85
CA ASN A 1 -15.11 -12.31 16.98
C ASN A 1 -16.46 -11.66 17.20
N ARG A 2 -16.50 -10.33 17.31
CA ARG A 2 -17.78 -9.59 17.34
C ARG A 2 -18.43 -9.70 15.96
N SER A 3 -19.76 -9.58 15.90
CA SER A 3 -20.53 -9.65 14.64
C SER A 3 -20.24 -8.49 13.68
N ASP A 4 -19.63 -7.42 14.18
CA ASP A 4 -19.23 -6.23 13.43
C ASP A 4 -17.71 -6.18 13.13
N PHE A 5 -17.01 -7.30 13.29
CA PHE A 5 -15.60 -7.42 12.93
C PHE A 5 -15.42 -8.45 11.82
N LEU A 6 -14.99 -7.97 10.65
CA LEU A 6 -14.73 -8.78 9.48
C LEU A 6 -13.25 -9.19 9.45
N LEU A 7 -12.99 -10.50 9.40
CA LEU A 7 -11.64 -11.05 9.28
C LEU A 7 -11.43 -11.51 7.83
N LEU A 8 -10.35 -11.09 7.18
CA LEU A 8 -9.89 -11.67 5.92
C LEU A 8 -8.85 -12.75 6.23
N PRO A 9 -8.97 -13.98 5.70
CA PRO A 9 -7.91 -14.97 5.78
C PRO A 9 -6.66 -14.43 5.07
N GLY A 10 -5.50 -14.56 5.70
CA GLY A 10 -4.25 -14.13 5.12
C GLY A 10 -3.08 -14.91 5.67
N VAL A 11 -1.95 -14.79 4.98
CA VAL A 11 -0.67 -15.39 5.33
C VAL A 11 0.44 -14.49 4.86
N GLU A 12 1.54 -14.46 5.58
CA GLU A 12 2.79 -13.88 5.12
C GLU A 12 3.78 -15.01 4.86
N LEU A 13 4.44 -14.97 3.70
CA LEU A 13 5.48 -15.90 3.30
C LEU A 13 6.78 -15.15 3.07
N ASP A 14 7.89 -15.78 3.42
CA ASP A 14 9.23 -15.21 3.32
C ASP A 14 10.19 -16.09 2.52
N VAL A 15 11.19 -15.44 1.90
CA VAL A 15 12.39 -16.07 1.35
C VAL A 15 13.63 -15.29 1.77
N PHE A 16 14.65 -16.01 2.21
CA PHE A 16 15.98 -15.45 2.44
C PHE A 16 16.80 -15.53 1.16
N VAL A 17 17.47 -14.42 0.82
CA VAL A 17 18.28 -14.33 -0.40
C VAL A 17 19.71 -13.93 -0.06
N SER A 18 20.57 -13.88 -1.07
CA SER A 18 21.94 -13.41 -0.85
C SER A 18 21.94 -11.94 -0.42
N ALA A 19 22.82 -11.56 0.49
CA ALA A 19 22.92 -10.18 0.98
C ALA A 19 23.27 -9.14 -0.11
N ALA A 20 23.69 -9.59 -1.30
CA ALA A 20 23.90 -8.73 -2.46
C ALA A 20 22.58 -8.32 -3.14
N GLU A 21 21.48 -9.05 -2.89
CA GLU A 21 20.17 -8.84 -3.50
C GLU A 21 19.20 -8.14 -2.52
N ALA A 22 19.07 -8.68 -1.31
CA ALA A 22 18.25 -8.14 -0.22
C ALA A 22 18.65 -8.84 1.09
N TYR A 23 18.08 -8.42 2.22
CA TYR A 23 18.12 -9.23 3.45
C TYR A 23 17.19 -10.45 3.34
N CYS A 24 15.98 -10.22 2.84
CA CYS A 24 14.93 -11.20 2.60
C CYS A 24 13.86 -10.57 1.69
N HIS A 25 12.89 -11.37 1.24
CA HIS A 25 11.66 -10.85 0.65
C HIS A 25 10.45 -11.41 1.38
N HIS A 26 9.44 -10.57 1.58
CA HIS A 26 8.18 -10.94 2.22
C HIS A 26 7.01 -10.62 1.29
N VAL A 27 6.04 -11.53 1.22
CA VAL A 27 4.78 -11.33 0.51
C VAL A 27 3.61 -11.75 1.38
N VAL A 28 2.66 -10.84 1.52
CA VAL A 28 1.38 -11.09 2.18
C VAL A 28 0.36 -11.53 1.13
N GLY A 29 -0.22 -12.71 1.35
CA GLY A 29 -1.38 -13.22 0.65
C GLY A 29 -2.65 -12.89 1.42
N LEU A 30 -3.64 -12.28 0.76
CA LEU A 30 -5.00 -12.15 1.30
C LEU A 30 -5.96 -13.00 0.47
N GLY A 31 -6.69 -13.88 1.14
CA GLY A 31 -7.58 -14.86 0.51
C GLY A 31 -8.77 -14.20 -0.17
N ILE A 32 -8.95 -14.48 -1.46
CA ILE A 32 -10.16 -14.05 -2.18
C ILE A 32 -11.32 -14.94 -1.73
N PRO A 33 -12.44 -14.36 -1.25
CA PRO A 33 -13.58 -15.13 -0.78
C PRO A 33 -14.08 -16.13 -1.83
N GLY A 34 -14.34 -17.37 -1.39
CA GLY A 34 -14.74 -18.48 -2.26
C GLY A 34 -13.65 -19.03 -3.18
N LYS A 35 -12.45 -18.46 -3.21
CA LYS A 35 -11.31 -18.93 -4.04
C LYS A 35 -10.10 -19.37 -3.24
N ASN A 36 -9.90 -18.84 -2.03
CA ASN A 36 -8.78 -19.23 -1.17
C ASN A 36 -8.80 -20.73 -0.90
N ARG A 37 -7.70 -21.42 -1.24
CA ARG A 37 -7.56 -22.87 -1.09
C ARG A 37 -6.84 -23.28 0.20
N PHE A 38 -6.15 -22.36 0.86
CA PHE A 38 -5.48 -22.63 2.12
C PHE A 38 -6.48 -22.75 3.26
N LYS A 39 -6.21 -23.70 4.16
CA LYS A 39 -7.00 -23.92 5.37
C LYS A 39 -6.43 -23.13 6.55
N GLN A 40 -7.30 -22.81 7.51
CA GLN A 40 -6.87 -22.21 8.77
C GLN A 40 -5.81 -23.06 9.46
N GLY A 41 -4.66 -22.47 9.79
CA GLY A 41 -3.55 -23.16 10.46
C GLY A 41 -2.77 -24.13 9.57
N GLU A 42 -3.02 -24.14 8.25
CA GLU A 42 -2.22 -24.90 7.30
C GLU A 42 -0.79 -24.34 7.26
N LYS A 43 0.20 -25.23 7.40
CA LYS A 43 1.59 -24.89 7.12
C LYS A 43 1.81 -24.98 5.61
N ILE A 44 2.02 -23.84 4.97
CA ILE A 44 2.38 -23.76 3.55
C ILE A 44 3.85 -24.16 3.42
N VAL A 45 4.14 -25.09 2.51
CA VAL A 45 5.49 -25.61 2.26
C VAL A 45 5.86 -25.34 0.82
N TYR A 46 7.06 -24.79 0.62
CA TYR A 46 7.66 -24.50 -0.68
C TYR A 46 9.16 -24.82 -0.62
N SER A 47 9.82 -24.79 -1.77
CA SER A 47 11.25 -25.07 -1.89
C SER A 47 12.09 -24.04 -1.12
N ASP A 48 13.17 -24.47 -0.47
CA ASP A 48 14.17 -23.56 0.11
C ASP A 48 14.91 -22.74 -0.97
N GLN A 49 14.76 -23.10 -2.24
CA GLN A 49 15.26 -22.35 -3.41
C GLN A 49 14.18 -21.49 -4.06
N ALA A 50 12.98 -21.39 -3.47
CA ALA A 50 11.91 -20.56 -4.01
C ALA A 50 12.34 -19.10 -4.04
N THR A 51 11.96 -18.42 -5.11
CA THR A 51 12.08 -16.98 -5.25
C THR A 51 10.80 -16.31 -4.76
N ILE A 52 10.85 -14.99 -4.56
CA ILE A 52 9.65 -14.21 -4.25
C ILE A 52 8.59 -14.31 -5.36
N ALA A 53 8.99 -14.47 -6.63
CA ALA A 53 8.06 -14.67 -7.73
C ALA A 53 7.34 -16.02 -7.64
N ASP A 54 8.04 -17.07 -7.20
CA ASP A 54 7.43 -18.39 -6.96
C ASP A 54 6.40 -18.32 -5.83
N LEU A 55 6.68 -17.57 -4.76
CA LEU A 55 5.72 -17.37 -3.67
C LEU A 55 4.48 -16.58 -4.13
N VAL A 56 4.68 -15.51 -4.91
CA VAL A 56 3.57 -14.76 -5.50
C VAL A 56 2.73 -15.66 -6.41
N GLN A 57 3.36 -16.50 -7.22
CA GLN A 57 2.65 -17.47 -8.06
C GLN A 57 1.85 -18.48 -7.22
N LEU A 58 2.49 -19.09 -6.22
CA LEU A 58 1.86 -20.04 -5.30
C LEU A 58 0.61 -19.46 -4.64
N LEU A 59 0.70 -18.24 -4.10
CA LEU A 59 -0.42 -17.56 -3.47
C LEU A 59 -1.58 -17.31 -4.45
N ARG A 60 -1.26 -16.86 -5.67
CA ARG A 60 -2.26 -16.58 -6.71
C ARG A 60 -2.97 -17.82 -7.22
N GLU A 61 -2.24 -18.91 -7.46
CA GLU A 61 -2.80 -20.20 -7.88
C GLU A 61 -3.74 -20.79 -6.81
N ASN A 62 -3.56 -20.37 -5.55
CA ASN A 62 -4.41 -20.72 -4.42
C ASN A 62 -5.45 -19.65 -4.08
N GLY A 63 -5.70 -18.69 -4.97
CA GLY A 63 -6.80 -17.74 -4.84
C GLY A 63 -6.55 -16.60 -3.87
N ASN A 64 -5.32 -16.11 -3.76
CA ASN A 64 -4.97 -14.94 -2.94
C ASN A 64 -4.57 -13.75 -3.83
N ILE A 65 -4.82 -12.53 -3.34
CA ILE A 65 -4.16 -11.32 -3.82
C ILE A 65 -2.80 -11.17 -3.10
N CYS A 66 -1.81 -10.59 -3.78
CA CYS A 66 -0.45 -10.53 -3.26
C CYS A 66 0.02 -9.10 -3.03
N ILE A 67 0.51 -8.84 -1.83
CA ILE A 67 1.04 -7.55 -1.38
C ILE A 67 2.51 -7.77 -1.01
N TYR A 68 3.41 -6.97 -1.58
CA TYR A 68 4.81 -7.01 -1.18
C TYR A 68 4.99 -6.27 0.15
N ALA A 69 5.58 -6.92 1.15
CA ALA A 69 5.69 -6.37 2.50
C ALA A 69 7.03 -5.66 2.74
N HIS A 70 6.96 -4.52 3.45
CA HIS A 70 8.04 -3.68 3.97
C HIS A 70 9.39 -3.76 3.22
N PRO A 71 9.45 -3.27 1.96
CA PRO A 71 10.63 -3.41 1.12
C PRO A 71 11.87 -2.69 1.65
N ASN A 72 11.69 -1.54 2.30
CA ASN A 72 12.80 -0.78 2.88
C ASN A 72 13.50 -1.55 4.01
N TRP A 73 12.73 -2.07 4.98
CA TRP A 73 13.28 -2.92 6.05
C TRP A 73 13.97 -4.18 5.51
N SER A 74 13.43 -4.75 4.43
CA SER A 74 13.98 -5.93 3.75
C SER A 74 15.26 -5.64 2.95
N HIS A 75 15.68 -4.38 2.82
CA HIS A 75 16.76 -3.93 1.94
C HIS A 75 16.56 -4.34 0.47
N ALA A 76 15.32 -4.53 0.03
CA ALA A 76 15.03 -4.96 -1.33
C ALA A 76 15.27 -3.79 -2.30
N PHE A 77 15.90 -4.03 -3.45
CA PHE A 77 15.99 -2.99 -4.48
C PHE A 77 14.62 -2.76 -5.15
N PRO A 78 14.15 -1.52 -5.34
CA PRO A 78 12.89 -1.25 -6.05
C PRO A 78 12.84 -1.89 -7.44
N GLU A 79 13.97 -1.94 -8.14
CA GLU A 79 14.11 -2.54 -9.47
C GLU A 79 13.74 -4.03 -9.48
N SER A 80 14.07 -4.77 -8.40
CA SER A 80 13.77 -6.20 -8.28
C SER A 80 12.26 -6.47 -8.27
N LEU A 81 11.44 -5.47 -7.93
CA LEU A 81 9.99 -5.60 -7.82
C LEU A 81 9.25 -5.28 -9.12
N LEU A 82 9.92 -4.63 -10.09
CA LEU A 82 9.31 -4.26 -11.37
C LEU A 82 8.79 -5.50 -12.11
N ASP A 83 9.58 -6.56 -12.11
CA ASP A 83 9.34 -7.75 -12.94
C ASP A 83 8.57 -8.87 -12.23
N ILE A 84 8.19 -8.70 -10.95
CA ILE A 84 7.40 -9.71 -10.22
C ILE A 84 5.93 -9.64 -10.65
N PRO A 85 5.39 -10.65 -11.37
CA PRO A 85 4.04 -10.60 -11.89
C PRO A 85 3.01 -10.91 -10.79
N GLY A 86 1.92 -10.16 -10.74
CA GLY A 86 0.78 -10.47 -9.87
C GLY A 86 0.79 -9.85 -8.48
N LEU A 87 1.80 -9.05 -8.15
CA LEU A 87 1.69 -8.10 -7.04
C LEU A 87 0.61 -7.05 -7.37
N CYS A 88 -0.38 -6.89 -6.49
CA CYS A 88 -1.40 -5.85 -6.62
C CYS A 88 -1.10 -4.62 -5.77
N ALA A 89 -0.33 -4.77 -4.69
CA ALA A 89 0.10 -3.67 -3.84
C ALA A 89 1.49 -3.90 -3.26
N VAL A 90 2.04 -2.83 -2.70
CA VAL A 90 3.25 -2.83 -1.87
C VAL A 90 3.00 -2.02 -0.61
N GLU A 91 3.58 -2.41 0.51
CA GLU A 91 3.58 -1.59 1.72
C GLU A 91 4.37 -0.31 1.48
N ILE A 92 3.67 0.83 1.48
CA ILE A 92 4.29 2.15 1.47
C ILE A 92 4.72 2.57 2.88
N TYR A 93 4.06 2.01 3.89
CA TYR A 93 4.33 2.21 5.30
C TYR A 93 4.09 0.92 6.10
N ASN A 94 5.02 0.58 6.98
CA ASN A 94 4.90 -0.51 7.94
C ASN A 94 5.28 0.03 9.34
N ASN A 95 4.34 -0.03 10.28
CA ASN A 95 4.49 0.61 11.60
C ASN A 95 5.55 -0.08 12.46
N THR A 96 5.56 -1.41 12.51
CA THR A 96 6.55 -2.17 13.30
C THR A 96 7.96 -1.89 12.80
N CYS A 97 8.15 -1.84 11.48
CA CYS A 97 9.42 -1.45 10.87
C CYS A 97 9.83 -0.01 11.21
N GLU A 98 8.89 0.92 11.32
CA GLU A 98 9.20 2.29 11.72
C GLU A 98 9.57 2.38 13.20
N VAL A 99 8.69 1.90 14.08
CA VAL A 99 8.82 2.01 15.53
C VAL A 99 10.04 1.23 16.04
N GLY A 100 10.31 0.06 15.47
CA GLY A 100 11.42 -0.80 15.89
C GLY A 100 12.75 -0.50 15.21
N HIS A 101 12.73 0.01 13.98
CA HIS A 101 13.91 0.02 13.11
C HIS A 101 14.13 1.30 12.30
N CYS A 102 13.26 2.31 12.40
CA CYS A 102 13.31 3.53 11.58
C CYS A 102 13.32 3.24 10.07
N ALA A 103 12.64 2.17 9.65
CA ALA A 103 12.68 1.64 8.29
C ALA A 103 11.27 1.42 7.69
N GLY A 104 10.23 2.06 8.23
CA GLY A 104 8.84 1.78 7.81
C GLY A 104 8.44 2.43 6.49
N PHE A 105 9.10 3.51 6.09
CA PHE A 105 8.74 4.29 4.91
C PHE A 105 9.32 3.73 3.60
N SER A 106 8.46 3.51 2.61
CA SER A 106 8.80 2.96 1.30
C SER A 106 8.30 3.80 0.12
N GLU A 107 8.11 5.12 0.29
CA GLU A 107 7.63 5.98 -0.81
C GLU A 107 8.56 5.96 -2.04
N ALA A 108 9.88 5.83 -1.84
CA ALA A 108 10.84 5.75 -2.94
C ALA A 108 10.65 4.48 -3.78
N TRP A 109 10.27 3.35 -3.15
CA TRP A 109 9.93 2.12 -3.85
C TRP A 109 8.69 2.29 -4.71
N VAL A 110 7.63 2.84 -4.12
CA VAL A 110 6.38 3.10 -4.83
C VAL A 110 6.60 4.04 -6.01
N ASP A 111 7.30 5.15 -5.81
CA ASP A 111 7.62 6.09 -6.89
C ASP A 111 8.39 5.40 -8.01
N ARG A 112 9.41 4.61 -7.67
CA ARG A 112 10.23 3.92 -8.65
C ARG A 112 9.43 2.89 -9.44
N LEU A 113 8.55 2.13 -8.78
CA LEU A 113 7.64 1.17 -9.42
C LEU A 113 6.68 1.87 -10.40
N LEU A 114 6.07 2.98 -9.97
CA LEU A 114 5.16 3.76 -10.81
C LEU A 114 5.88 4.41 -12.00
N TYR A 115 7.09 4.93 -11.81
CA TYR A 115 7.91 5.45 -12.92
C TYR A 115 8.35 4.34 -13.88
N GLY A 116 8.59 3.13 -13.37
CA GLY A 116 8.79 1.91 -14.15
C GLY A 116 7.52 1.36 -14.80
N GLN A 117 6.41 2.12 -14.77
CA GLN A 117 5.12 1.77 -15.38
C GLN A 117 4.44 0.54 -14.79
N LYS A 118 4.86 0.09 -13.59
CA LYS A 118 4.16 -0.94 -12.85
C LYS A 118 2.88 -0.34 -12.26
N ARG A 119 1.72 -0.80 -12.70
CA ARG A 119 0.44 -0.45 -12.09
C ARG A 119 0.29 -1.19 -10.76
N ILE A 120 0.60 -0.51 -9.66
CA ILE A 120 0.58 -1.08 -8.32
C ILE A 120 -0.02 -0.10 -7.32
N PHE A 121 -0.68 -0.63 -6.30
CA PHE A 121 -1.25 0.14 -5.20
C PHE A 121 -0.31 0.19 -3.98
N SER A 122 -0.63 1.07 -3.05
CA SER A 122 0.09 1.31 -1.80
C SER A 122 -0.78 0.98 -0.61
N VAL A 123 -0.29 0.16 0.31
CA VAL A 123 -0.97 -0.14 1.58
C VAL A 123 -0.12 0.31 2.76
N ALA A 124 -0.77 0.59 3.89
CA ALA A 124 -0.10 0.78 5.17
C ALA A 124 -0.63 -0.25 6.16
N SER A 125 0.27 -0.80 6.97
CA SER A 125 -0.02 -1.88 7.91
C SER A 125 0.72 -1.67 9.22
N ASP A 126 0.27 -2.38 10.26
CA ASP A 126 0.96 -2.40 11.53
C ASP A 126 2.12 -3.42 11.56
N ASP A 127 1.87 -4.62 11.04
CA ASP A 127 2.77 -5.78 11.18
C ASP A 127 3.07 -6.13 12.65
N THR A 128 2.05 -5.98 13.51
CA THR A 128 2.21 -6.06 14.96
C THR A 128 2.65 -7.45 15.43
N HIS A 129 3.75 -7.47 16.18
CA HIS A 129 4.24 -8.66 16.86
C HIS A 129 3.86 -8.66 18.35
N LYS A 130 3.18 -7.60 18.83
CA LYS A 130 2.80 -7.38 20.25
C LYS A 130 4.00 -7.38 21.21
N THR A 131 5.20 -7.18 20.69
CA THR A 131 6.44 -7.11 21.48
C THR A 131 6.73 -5.67 21.92
N THR A 132 6.20 -4.68 21.19
CA THR A 132 6.28 -3.25 21.50
C THR A 132 4.91 -2.58 21.35
N ARG A 133 4.82 -1.25 21.45
CA ARG A 133 3.59 -0.50 21.09
C ARG A 133 3.54 -0.30 19.57
N ASP A 134 3.43 -1.40 18.84
CA ASP A 134 3.51 -1.50 17.37
C ASP A 134 2.16 -1.70 16.66
N ALA A 135 1.04 -1.59 17.40
CA ALA A 135 -0.31 -1.68 16.85
C ALA A 135 -1.01 -0.32 16.81
N GLY A 136 -1.85 -0.11 15.79
CA GLY A 136 -2.68 1.08 15.57
C GLY A 136 -1.93 2.25 14.94
N GLY A 137 -0.79 2.03 14.31
CA GLY A 137 0.00 3.06 13.63
C GLY A 137 -0.29 3.14 12.14
N GLY A 138 -0.31 2.02 11.42
CA GLY A 138 -0.52 1.97 9.97
C GLY A 138 -1.82 1.27 9.58
N PHE A 139 -2.60 1.87 8.67
CA PHE A 139 -3.86 1.29 8.21
C PHE A 139 -4.22 1.68 6.77
N ILE A 140 -5.18 0.96 6.20
CA ILE A 140 -5.89 1.40 5.00
C ILE A 140 -7.34 1.73 5.34
N SER A 141 -7.91 2.70 4.64
CA SER A 141 -9.35 2.98 4.67
C SER A 141 -9.96 2.64 3.32
N VAL A 142 -10.95 1.74 3.33
CA VAL A 142 -11.50 1.11 2.13
C VAL A 142 -12.91 1.63 1.84
N LYS A 143 -13.11 2.17 0.64
CA LYS A 143 -14.42 2.56 0.14
C LYS A 143 -15.10 1.35 -0.51
N ALA A 144 -15.82 0.57 0.29
CA ALA A 144 -16.54 -0.63 -0.15
C ALA A 144 -18.05 -0.40 -0.27
N LYS A 145 -18.71 -1.14 -1.16
CA LYS A 145 -20.17 -1.09 -1.37
C LYS A 145 -20.97 -1.62 -0.18
N SER A 146 -20.37 -2.54 0.57
CA SER A 146 -20.94 -3.18 1.75
C SER A 146 -19.81 -3.67 2.66
N PHE A 147 -20.14 -3.95 3.93
CA PHE A 147 -19.19 -4.49 4.89
C PHE A 147 -19.12 -6.03 4.79
N THR A 148 -18.62 -6.54 3.65
CA THR A 148 -18.37 -7.97 3.40
C THR A 148 -16.95 -8.21 2.89
N GLN A 149 -16.44 -9.44 2.99
CA GLN A 149 -15.09 -9.76 2.54
C GLN A 149 -14.95 -9.53 1.02
N GLU A 150 -15.98 -9.88 0.26
CA GLU A 150 -16.04 -9.74 -1.19
C GLU A 150 -15.92 -8.27 -1.60
N ALA A 151 -16.76 -7.42 -1.00
CA ALA A 151 -16.78 -5.99 -1.32
C ALA A 151 -15.46 -5.29 -0.94
N ILE A 152 -14.82 -5.70 0.16
CA ILE A 152 -13.51 -5.18 0.55
C ILE A 152 -12.45 -5.59 -0.47
N ILE A 153 -12.36 -6.88 -0.84
CA ILE A 153 -11.39 -7.37 -1.82
C ILE A 153 -11.60 -6.73 -3.20
N GLU A 154 -12.84 -6.53 -3.64
CA GLU A 154 -13.16 -5.79 -4.87
C GLU A 154 -12.65 -4.33 -4.82
N SER A 155 -12.80 -3.66 -3.69
CA SER A 155 -12.28 -2.30 -3.51
C SER A 155 -10.74 -2.26 -3.49
N LEU A 156 -10.08 -3.25 -2.90
CA LEU A 156 -8.61 -3.35 -2.94
C LEU A 156 -8.10 -3.57 -4.37
N LEU A 157 -8.75 -4.46 -5.12
CA LEU A 157 -8.37 -4.75 -6.51
C LEU A 157 -8.66 -3.59 -7.47
N SER A 158 -9.62 -2.73 -7.17
CA SER A 158 -9.94 -1.53 -7.98
C SER A 158 -9.19 -0.27 -7.53
N GLY A 159 -8.45 -0.30 -6.42
CA GLY A 159 -7.78 0.87 -5.88
C GLY A 159 -8.69 1.84 -5.13
N SER A 160 -9.89 1.42 -4.75
CA SER A 160 -10.89 2.23 -4.02
C SER A 160 -10.59 2.30 -2.52
N PHE A 161 -9.39 2.74 -2.16
CA PHE A 161 -8.92 2.88 -0.78
C PHE A 161 -7.75 3.87 -0.67
N PHE A 162 -7.29 4.16 0.53
CA PHE A 162 -6.02 4.88 0.76
C PHE A 162 -5.25 4.28 1.92
N ALA A 163 -3.93 4.48 1.93
CA ALA A 163 -3.05 4.11 3.05
C ALA A 163 -2.85 5.31 3.97
N SER A 164 -2.68 5.09 5.27
CA SER A 164 -2.51 6.18 6.23
C SER A 164 -1.84 5.73 7.52
N GLU A 165 -1.14 6.68 8.16
CA GLU A 165 -0.69 6.57 9.54
C GLU A 165 -1.47 7.51 10.50
N GLY A 166 -2.57 8.10 10.03
CA GLY A 166 -3.43 8.99 10.82
C GLY A 166 -4.39 9.85 10.00
N PRO A 167 -3.90 10.70 9.07
CA PRO A 167 -4.75 11.59 8.28
C PRO A 167 -5.76 10.82 7.43
N LEU A 168 -6.91 11.43 7.12
CA LEU A 168 -7.95 10.82 6.31
C LEU A 168 -8.06 11.53 4.96
N ILE A 169 -8.22 10.75 3.89
CA ILE A 169 -8.61 11.25 2.57
C ILE A 169 -10.10 10.97 2.40
N GLU A 170 -10.90 12.02 2.35
CA GLU A 170 -12.37 11.90 2.28
C GLU A 170 -12.85 11.72 0.84
N SER A 171 -12.18 12.39 -0.10
CA SER A 171 -12.41 12.24 -1.54
C SER A 171 -11.16 12.59 -2.33
N PHE A 172 -10.89 11.84 -3.40
CA PHE A 172 -9.86 12.12 -4.38
C PHE A 172 -10.38 11.71 -5.77
N TYR A 173 -10.49 12.67 -6.68
CA TYR A 173 -11.06 12.45 -8.01
C TYR A 173 -10.51 13.43 -9.04
N ILE A 174 -10.82 13.18 -10.31
CA ILE A 174 -10.45 14.03 -11.45
C ILE A 174 -11.70 14.46 -12.18
N GLU A 175 -11.82 15.75 -12.46
CA GLU A 175 -12.90 16.35 -13.23
C GLU A 175 -12.33 17.56 -13.99
N ASP A 176 -12.73 17.76 -15.24
CA ASP A 176 -12.31 18.89 -16.08
C ASP A 176 -10.78 19.15 -16.07
N GLN A 177 -9.98 18.10 -16.33
CA GLN A 177 -8.50 18.17 -16.34
C GLN A 177 -7.91 18.68 -15.01
N LYS A 178 -8.58 18.47 -13.89
CA LYS A 178 -8.13 18.90 -12.56
C LYS A 178 -8.33 17.79 -11.53
N ALA A 179 -7.29 17.54 -10.73
CA ALA A 179 -7.37 16.63 -9.60
C ALA A 179 -7.81 17.40 -8.35
N TYR A 180 -8.79 16.86 -7.63
CA TYR A 180 -9.38 17.44 -6.42
C TYR A 180 -9.23 16.48 -5.25
N LEU A 181 -8.89 17.02 -4.08
CA LEU A 181 -8.75 16.25 -2.86
C LEU A 181 -9.41 16.97 -1.68
N THR A 182 -10.13 16.21 -0.86
CA THR A 182 -10.63 16.61 0.46
C THR A 182 -10.03 15.67 1.52
N CYS A 183 -9.66 16.20 2.67
CA CYS A 183 -8.98 15.47 3.73
C CYS A 183 -9.27 16.05 5.12
N SER A 184 -8.94 15.25 6.14
CA SER A 184 -8.79 15.76 7.50
C SER A 184 -7.75 16.89 7.56
N PRO A 185 -7.79 17.82 8.52
CA PRO A 185 -6.87 18.95 8.61
C PRO A 185 -5.39 18.56 8.43
N CYS A 186 -4.76 19.15 7.42
CA CYS A 186 -3.37 18.90 7.05
C CYS A 186 -2.56 20.20 6.98
N LYS A 187 -1.23 20.10 7.10
CA LYS A 187 -0.31 21.22 6.83
C LYS A 187 0.19 21.24 5.40
N ARG A 188 0.06 20.11 4.69
CA ARG A 188 0.52 19.97 3.31
C ARG A 188 -0.27 18.91 2.58
N VAL A 189 -0.68 19.22 1.34
CA VAL A 189 -1.15 18.24 0.36
C VAL A 189 -0.25 18.32 -0.86
N GLY A 190 0.37 17.20 -1.23
CA GLY A 190 1.18 17.07 -2.44
C GLY A 190 0.48 16.23 -3.50
N PHE A 191 0.58 16.64 -4.76
CA PHE A 191 0.19 15.86 -5.93
C PHE A 191 1.43 15.41 -6.70
N LEU A 192 1.41 14.14 -7.12
CA LEU A 192 2.52 13.49 -7.79
C LEU A 192 2.05 12.82 -9.08
N ASN A 193 2.89 12.89 -10.10
CA ASN A 193 2.72 12.22 -11.38
C ASN A 193 4.09 11.86 -11.97
N ASP A 194 4.10 11.30 -13.16
CA ASP A 194 5.30 10.83 -13.88
C ASP A 194 5.95 11.89 -14.79
N ARG A 195 5.42 13.11 -14.84
CA ARG A 195 5.88 14.16 -15.77
C ARG A 195 6.55 15.33 -15.10
N ARG A 196 6.09 15.71 -13.91
CA ARG A 196 6.59 16.87 -13.18
C ARG A 196 7.01 16.53 -11.76
N PRO A 197 8.02 17.23 -11.23
CA PRO A 197 8.30 17.23 -9.80
C PRO A 197 7.05 17.60 -9.01
N ARG A 198 6.94 17.04 -7.79
CA ARG A 198 5.76 17.18 -6.92
C ARG A 198 5.33 18.63 -6.78
N SER A 199 4.06 18.89 -6.98
CA SER A 199 3.44 20.17 -6.64
C SER A 199 2.71 20.04 -5.31
N ALA A 200 2.84 21.01 -4.42
CA ALA A 200 2.25 20.95 -3.09
C ALA A 200 1.56 22.25 -2.70
N VAL A 201 0.38 22.11 -2.10
CA VAL A 201 -0.30 23.18 -1.38
C VAL A 201 0.13 23.08 0.08
N ASN A 202 0.62 24.20 0.64
CA ASN A 202 1.11 24.27 2.01
C ASN A 202 0.23 25.23 2.80
N ASP A 203 -0.16 24.81 3.99
CA ASP A 203 -0.80 25.65 5.01
C ASP A 203 -0.06 25.44 6.33
N PRO A 204 0.83 26.36 6.73
CA PRO A 204 1.57 26.26 7.98
C PRO A 204 0.68 26.18 9.23
N THR A 205 -0.59 26.62 9.15
CA THR A 205 -1.53 26.54 10.27
C THR A 205 -2.08 25.13 10.48
N GLY A 206 -1.93 24.23 9.49
CA GLY A 206 -2.43 22.86 9.56
C GLY A 206 -3.95 22.74 9.38
N SER A 207 -4.59 23.75 8.78
CA SER A 207 -6.05 23.80 8.58
C SER A 207 -6.49 23.42 7.16
N LEU A 208 -5.56 23.00 6.30
CA LEU A 208 -5.84 22.62 4.92
C LEU A 208 -6.71 21.36 4.90
N THR A 209 -7.96 21.49 4.46
CA THR A 209 -8.89 20.37 4.27
C THR A 209 -9.16 20.09 2.80
N GLU A 210 -8.78 20.99 1.89
CA GLU A 210 -9.03 20.88 0.46
C GLU A 210 -7.81 21.31 -0.35
N ALA A 211 -7.51 20.59 -1.42
CA ALA A 211 -6.47 20.98 -2.36
C ALA A 211 -6.83 20.52 -3.78
N SER A 212 -6.31 21.21 -4.78
CA SER A 212 -6.50 20.79 -6.17
C SER A 212 -5.35 21.26 -7.06
N ILE A 213 -5.15 20.56 -8.18
CA ILE A 213 -4.12 20.88 -9.17
C ILE A 213 -4.62 20.62 -10.59
N ALA A 214 -4.30 21.53 -11.50
CA ALA A 214 -4.54 21.32 -12.92
C ALA A 214 -3.60 20.26 -13.49
N LEU A 215 -4.12 19.42 -14.37
CA LEU A 215 -3.38 18.41 -15.11
C LEU A 215 -3.08 18.92 -16.51
N GLU A 216 -1.94 18.52 -17.06
CA GLU A 216 -1.51 18.93 -18.39
C GLU A 216 -2.00 18.00 -19.50
N GLY A 217 -2.51 16.82 -19.13
CA GLY A 217 -2.98 15.79 -20.05
C GLY A 217 -1.86 14.92 -20.64
N SER A 218 -0.64 15.03 -20.13
CA SER A 218 0.50 14.19 -20.53
C SER A 218 0.89 13.16 -19.47
N GLU A 219 0.38 13.34 -18.25
CA GLU A 219 0.53 12.45 -17.11
C GLU A 219 -0.14 11.10 -17.39
N ARG A 220 0.49 10.00 -16.97
CA ARG A 220 -0.10 8.66 -17.03
C ARG A 220 -0.88 8.31 -15.77
N TYR A 221 -0.59 9.02 -14.68
CA TYR A 221 -1.33 8.91 -13.43
C TYR A 221 -1.18 10.17 -12.60
N VAL A 222 -2.09 10.35 -11.64
CA VAL A 222 -1.91 11.29 -10.53
C VAL A 222 -2.23 10.61 -9.21
N ARG A 223 -1.44 10.89 -8.18
CA ARG A 223 -1.70 10.47 -6.80
C ARG A 223 -1.45 11.63 -5.84
N ALA A 224 -1.98 11.52 -4.63
CA ALA A 224 -1.84 12.56 -3.62
C ALA A 224 -1.26 12.02 -2.30
N VAL A 225 -0.62 12.92 -1.56
CA VAL A 225 -0.13 12.67 -0.20
C VAL A 225 -0.57 13.83 0.69
N CYS A 226 -1.28 13.51 1.76
CA CYS A 226 -1.69 14.47 2.80
C CYS A 226 -0.75 14.32 3.99
N ILE A 227 -0.36 15.43 4.62
CA ILE A 227 0.52 15.43 5.79
C ILE A 227 -0.07 16.33 6.87
N ASP A 228 -0.31 15.77 8.05
CA ASP A 228 -0.87 16.52 9.17
C ASP A 228 0.17 17.34 9.94
N GLN A 229 -0.28 18.06 10.97
CA GLN A 229 0.59 18.86 11.82
C GLN A 229 1.72 18.04 12.47
N LEU A 230 1.44 16.80 12.89
CA LEU A 230 2.40 15.88 13.50
C LEU A 230 3.38 15.27 12.50
N GLY A 231 3.18 15.48 11.20
CA GLY A 231 4.01 14.92 10.15
C GLY A 231 3.55 13.54 9.67
N ARG A 232 2.41 13.05 10.19
CA ARG A 232 1.78 11.82 9.75
C ARG A 232 1.21 11.98 8.35
N LYS A 233 1.21 10.92 7.57
CA LYS A 233 0.88 10.91 6.15
C LYS A 233 -0.31 10.01 5.83
N ALA A 234 -1.04 10.41 4.80
CA ALA A 234 -1.97 9.56 4.08
C ALA A 234 -1.63 9.59 2.59
N TRP A 235 -1.68 8.44 1.93
CA TRP A 235 -1.31 8.24 0.53
C TRP A 235 -2.51 7.71 -0.24
N SER A 236 -2.96 8.45 -1.25
CA SER A 236 -3.98 7.96 -2.18
C SER A 236 -3.42 6.86 -3.08
N GLN A 237 -4.31 6.07 -3.68
CA GLN A 237 -3.93 5.30 -4.86
C GLN A 237 -3.72 6.21 -6.07
N PRO A 238 -2.92 5.79 -7.06
CA PRO A 238 -2.87 6.45 -8.36
C PRO A 238 -4.21 6.34 -9.08
N ILE A 239 -4.70 7.46 -9.60
CA ILE A 239 -5.73 7.48 -10.64
C ILE A 239 -4.99 7.42 -11.97
N TRP A 240 -5.19 6.34 -12.72
CA TRP A 240 -4.60 6.14 -14.06
C TRP A 240 -5.35 7.01 -15.08
N LEU A 241 -4.60 7.67 -15.97
CA LEU A 241 -5.07 8.63 -16.98
C LEU A 241 -4.96 8.06 -18.41
#